data_AF-A0A2E4IZG2-F1
#
_entry.id   AF-A0A2E4IZG2-F1
#
_cell.length_a   1.000
_cell.length_b   1.000
_cell.length_c   1.000
_cell.angle_alpha   90.00
_cell.angle_beta   90.00
_cell.angle_gamma   90.00
#
_symmetry.space_group_name_H-M   'P 1'
#
loop_
_entity.id
_entity.type
_entity.pdbx_description
1 polymer ?
#
loop_
_entity_poly.entity_id
_entity_poly.type
_entity_poly.pdbx_seq_one_letter_code
_entity_poly.pdbx_strand_id
1 'polypeptide(L)'
;MPASAKEMGLRTFLPHERNHPEKSARAAARYLRQLYHRFESWPLALAAYNAGGDRVNRMLNNNRATTFAEISVALPAETRMCVPKVWPR
;
A
#
# COMPACT_ATOMS: atom_id res chain seq x y z
N MET A 1 3.64 7.81 4.52
CA MET A 1 3.61 8.45 3.18
C MET A 1 2.36 9.30 3.04
N PRO A 2 2.46 10.56 2.57
CA PRO A 2 1.35 11.54 2.58
C PRO A 2 0.22 11.24 1.58
N ALA A 3 0.45 10.39 0.57
CA ALA A 3 -0.58 9.97 -0.38
C ALA A 3 -1.63 9.02 0.24
N SER A 4 -1.23 8.18 1.20
CA SER A 4 -2.11 7.14 1.77
C SER A 4 -3.16 7.69 2.75
N ALA A 5 -2.96 8.89 3.31
CA ALA A 5 -3.87 9.43 4.32
C ALA A 5 -5.22 9.88 3.75
N LYS A 6 -5.24 10.37 2.50
CA LYS A 6 -6.47 10.83 1.82
C LYS A 6 -7.37 9.66 1.37
N GLU A 7 -6.77 8.54 0.96
CA GLU A 7 -7.50 7.31 0.60
C GLU A 7 -7.98 6.51 1.83
N MET A 8 -7.31 6.64 2.98
CA MET A 8 -7.74 6.02 4.24
C MET A 8 -8.94 6.74 4.90
N GLY A 9 -9.51 7.78 4.27
CA GLY A 9 -10.60 8.57 4.85
C GLY A 9 -10.18 9.40 6.07
N LEU A 10 -8.88 9.59 6.28
CA LEU A 10 -8.34 10.40 7.38
C LEU A 10 -8.26 11.85 6.90
N ARG A 11 -8.95 12.76 7.60
CA ARG A 11 -8.89 14.21 7.32
C ARG A 11 -7.44 14.67 7.49
N THR A 12 -6.80 15.09 6.40
CA THR A 12 -5.39 15.53 6.37
C THR A 12 -5.19 17.03 6.62
N PHE A 13 -6.20 17.74 7.12
CA PHE A 13 -6.05 19.08 7.66
C PHE A 13 -5.89 18.97 9.18
N LEU A 14 -4.65 19.14 9.67
CA LEU A 14 -4.23 18.99 11.07
C LEU A 14 -5.03 19.84 12.09
N PRO A 15 -4.95 19.58 13.43
CA PRO A 15 -4.09 18.59 14.11
C PRO A 15 -4.84 17.55 14.99
N HIS A 16 -4.16 16.43 15.28
CA HIS A 16 -4.34 15.59 16.48
C HIS A 16 -5.30 14.36 16.47
N GLU A 17 -5.52 13.67 15.35
CA GLU A 17 -6.11 12.30 15.39
C GLU A 17 -5.06 11.17 15.35
N ARG A 18 -3.77 11.51 15.23
CA ARG A 18 -2.65 10.55 15.32
C ARG A 18 -2.42 10.01 16.75
N ASN A 19 -3.10 10.57 17.75
CA ASN A 19 -2.98 10.19 19.16
C ASN A 19 -3.96 9.10 19.63
N HIS A 20 -4.79 8.57 18.71
CA HIS A 20 -5.61 7.39 18.99
C HIS A 20 -5.09 6.18 18.19
N PRO A 21 -4.12 5.42 18.73
CA PRO A 21 -3.48 4.30 18.03
C PRO A 21 -4.51 3.27 17.54
N GLU A 22 -5.58 3.03 18.31
CA GLU A 22 -6.63 2.09 17.93
C GLU A 22 -7.45 2.52 16.70
N LYS A 23 -7.77 3.81 16.57
CA LYS A 23 -8.53 4.33 15.41
C LYS A 23 -7.68 4.27 14.15
N SER A 24 -6.40 4.63 14.27
CA SER A 24 -5.43 4.55 13.18
C SER A 24 -5.18 3.10 12.75
N ALA A 25 -5.05 2.16 13.70
CA ALA A 25 -4.86 0.74 13.41
C ALA A 25 -6.08 0.13 12.71
N ARG A 26 -7.31 0.43 13.16
CA ARG A 26 -8.54 -0.02 12.50
C ARG A 26 -8.67 0.51 11.07
N ALA A 27 -8.35 1.78 10.84
CA ALA A 27 -8.37 2.37 9.49
C ALA A 27 -7.33 1.70 8.57
N ALA A 28 -6.10 1.51 9.06
CA ALA A 28 -5.05 0.81 8.31
C ALA A 28 -5.44 -0.64 7.97
N ALA A 29 -6.01 -1.39 8.91
CA ALA A 29 -6.47 -2.76 8.68
C ALA A 29 -7.59 -2.82 7.64
N ARG A 30 -8.57 -1.90 7.70
CA ARG A 30 -9.64 -1.78 6.70
C ARG A 30 -9.09 -1.45 5.31
N TYR A 31 -8.06 -0.60 5.24
CA TYR A 31 -7.44 -0.23 3.98
C TYR A 31 -6.62 -1.39 3.39
N LEU A 32 -5.81 -2.07 4.20
CA LEU A 32 -5.09 -3.28 3.79
C LEU A 32 -6.04 -4.37 3.29
N ARG A 33 -7.20 -4.57 3.94
CA ARG A 33 -8.21 -5.52 3.47
C ARG A 33 -8.76 -5.16 2.09
N GLN A 34 -9.03 -3.87 1.84
CA GLN A 34 -9.48 -3.41 0.51
C GLN A 34 -8.41 -3.62 -0.56
N LEU A 35 -7.14 -3.35 -0.23
CA LEU A 35 -6.02 -3.61 -1.13
C LEU A 35 -5.87 -5.10 -1.43
N TYR A 36 -6.03 -5.96 -0.42
CA TYR A 36 -6.01 -7.40 -0.64
C TYR A 36 -7.16 -7.86 -1.53
N HIS A 37 -8.38 -7.36 -1.34
CA HIS A 37 -9.50 -7.68 -2.26
C HIS A 37 -9.26 -7.18 -3.69
N ARG A 38 -8.49 -6.10 -3.88
CA ARG A 38 -8.18 -5.57 -5.22
C ARG A 38 -7.09 -6.36 -5.94
N PHE A 39 -6.05 -6.79 -5.22
CA PHE A 39 -4.86 -7.39 -5.83
C PHE A 39 -4.74 -8.90 -5.59
N GLU A 40 -5.57 -9.47 -4.72
CA GLU A 40 -5.59 -10.89 -4.31
C GLU A 40 -4.20 -11.45 -3.93
N SER A 41 -3.30 -10.56 -3.52
CA SER A 41 -1.89 -10.86 -3.32
C SER A 41 -1.35 -9.95 -2.21
N TRP A 42 -0.91 -10.55 -1.11
CA TRP A 42 -0.33 -9.82 0.02
C TRP A 42 0.89 -8.97 -0.38
N PRO A 43 1.84 -9.46 -1.19
CA PRO A 43 2.93 -8.63 -1.70
C PRO A 43 2.46 -7.39 -2.45
N LEU A 44 1.44 -7.51 -3.31
CA LEU A 44 0.89 -6.38 -4.06
C LEU A 44 0.09 -5.43 -3.16
N ALA A 45 -0.67 -5.97 -2.20
CA ALA A 45 -1.40 -5.16 -1.23
C ALA A 45 -0.45 -4.32 -0.36
N LEU A 46 0.67 -4.91 0.12
CA LEU A 46 1.70 -4.20 0.86
C LEU A 46 2.44 -3.17 0.00
N ALA A 47 2.71 -3.50 -1.27
CA ALA A 47 3.29 -2.56 -2.22
C ALA A 47 2.35 -1.37 -2.44
N ALA A 48 1.06 -1.60 -2.61
CA ALA A 48 0.04 -0.58 -2.82
C ALA A 48 -0.18 0.29 -1.57
N TYR A 49 -0.13 -0.31 -0.38
CA TYR A 49 -0.23 0.41 0.89
C TYR A 49 0.87 1.48 1.02
N ASN A 50 2.08 1.14 0.60
CA ASN A 50 3.24 2.04 0.62
C ASN A 50 3.27 2.97 -0.61
N ALA A 51 3.22 2.43 -1.83
CA ALA A 51 3.45 3.19 -3.06
C ALA A 51 2.20 3.86 -3.65
N GLY A 52 1.01 3.54 -3.15
CA GLY A 52 -0.29 3.89 -3.73
C GLY A 52 -0.84 2.80 -4.65
N GLY A 53 -2.14 2.49 -4.52
CA GLY A 53 -2.81 1.44 -5.28
C GLY A 53 -2.81 1.70 -6.80
N ASP A 54 -3.06 2.93 -7.22
CA ASP A 54 -3.06 3.27 -8.65
C ASP A 54 -1.68 3.18 -9.29
N ARG A 55 -0.62 3.46 -8.52
CA ARG A 55 0.75 3.29 -9.00
C ARG A 55 1.04 1.81 -9.24
N VAL A 56 0.68 0.93 -8.30
CA VAL A 56 0.84 -0.52 -8.47
C VAL A 56 0.02 -1.02 -9.65
N ASN A 57 -1.25 -0.61 -9.76
CA ASN A 57 -2.12 -1.00 -10.87
C ASN A 57 -1.57 -0.56 -12.23
N ARG A 58 -1.04 0.67 -12.32
CA ARG A 58 -0.39 1.18 -13.53
C ARG A 58 0.85 0.36 -13.90
N MET A 59 1.66 -0.04 -12.92
CA MET A 59 2.85 -0.86 -13.18
C MET A 59 2.48 -2.28 -13.62
N LEU A 60 1.45 -2.90 -13.03
CA LEU A 60 0.96 -4.21 -13.48
C LEU A 60 0.50 -4.15 -14.95
N ASN A 61 -0.33 -3.17 -15.29
CA ASN A 61 -0.82 -3.00 -16.66
C ASN A 61 0.30 -2.71 -17.67
N ASN A 62 1.22 -1.79 -17.34
CA ASN A 62 2.31 -1.41 -18.24
C ASN A 62 3.28 -2.56 -18.50
N ASN A 63 3.52 -3.42 -17.52
CA ASN A 63 4.47 -4.53 -17.64
C ASN A 63 3.79 -5.86 -17.99
N ARG A 64 2.45 -5.88 -18.20
CA ARG A 64 1.65 -7.12 -18.32
C ARG A 64 1.96 -8.13 -17.21
N ALA A 65 2.23 -7.61 -16.03
CA ALA A 65 2.66 -8.36 -14.87
C ALA A 65 1.48 -8.72 -13.97
N THR A 66 1.62 -9.80 -13.21
CA THR A 66 0.60 -10.25 -12.25
C THR A 66 1.13 -10.33 -10.83
N THR A 67 2.46 -10.24 -10.65
CA THR A 67 3.12 -10.39 -9.36
C THR A 67 3.90 -9.14 -8.95
N PHE A 68 4.11 -8.99 -7.65
CA PHE A 68 4.97 -7.93 -7.11
C PHE A 68 6.41 -8.04 -7.63
N ALA A 69 6.93 -9.27 -7.78
CA ALA A 69 8.30 -9.50 -8.22
C ALA A 69 8.56 -8.89 -9.59
N GLU A 70 7.62 -9.05 -10.52
CA GLU A 70 7.71 -8.54 -11.89
C GLU A 70 7.69 -7.00 -11.96
N ILE A 71 6.95 -6.33 -11.07
CA ILE A 71 6.88 -4.87 -11.04
C ILE A 71 7.86 -4.22 -10.05
N SER A 72 8.56 -5.02 -9.24
CA SER A 72 9.36 -4.53 -8.12
C SER A 72 10.42 -3.51 -8.57
N VAL A 73 11.10 -3.77 -9.69
CA VAL A 73 12.13 -2.89 -10.27
C VAL A 73 11.55 -1.53 -10.69
N ALA A 74 10.28 -1.48 -11.08
CA ALA A 74 9.59 -0.26 -11.49
C ALA A 74 9.02 0.55 -10.31
N LEU A 75 9.12 0.04 -9.07
CA LEU A 75 8.64 0.72 -7.87
C LEU A 75 9.75 1.52 -7.16
N PRO A 76 9.39 2.53 -6.35
CA PRO A 76 10.35 3.27 -5.52
C PRO A 76 11.18 2.34 -4.62
N ALA A 77 12.44 2.68 -4.38
CA ALA A 77 13.36 1.86 -3.57
C ALA A 77 12.83 1.57 -2.16
N GLU A 78 12.13 2.53 -1.56
CA GLU A 78 11.50 2.40 -0.25
C GLU A 78 10.42 1.29 -0.24
N THR A 79 9.60 1.21 -1.29
CA THR A 79 8.58 0.16 -1.46
C THR A 79 9.21 -1.20 -1.76
N ARG A 80 10.26 -1.23 -2.59
CA ARG A 80 11.03 -2.45 -2.90
C ARG A 80 11.59 -3.12 -1.64
N MET A 81 11.97 -2.32 -0.66
CA MET A 81 12.64 -2.79 0.55
C MET A 81 11.65 -3.17 1.67
N CYS A 82 10.40 -2.68 1.62
CA CYS A 82 9.37 -3.00 2.61
C CYS A 82 8.71 -4.37 2.41
N VAL A 83 8.38 -4.73 1.16
CA VAL A 83 7.63 -5.97 0.88
C VAL A 83 8.42 -7.26 1.22
N PRO A 84 9.67 -7.45 0.79
CA PRO A 84 10.43 -8.67 1.11
C PRO A 84 10.81 -8.82 2.60
N LYS A 85 10.69 -7.74 3.40
CA LYS A 85 10.89 -7.81 4.86
C LYS A 85 9.69 -8.40 5.60
N VAL A 86 8.49 -8.22 5.05
CA VAL A 86 7.23 -8.70 5.65
C VAL A 86 6.79 -10.03 5.03
N TRP A 87 7.19 -10.28 3.79
CA TRP A 87 6.91 -11.51 3.07
C TRP A 87 8.19 -12.07 2.43
N PRO A 88 9.01 -12.81 3.19
CA PRO A 88 10.12 -13.57 2.61
C PRO A 88 9.55 -14.67 1.69
N ARG A 89 10.29 -15.00 0.63
CA ARG A 89 9.93 -16.04 -0.35
C ARG A 89 9.80 -17.41 0.30
#